data_AF-A0A0P0XQD5-F1
#
_entry.id   AF-A0A0P0XQD5-F1
#
_cell.length_a   1.000
_cell.length_b   1.000
_cell.length_c   1.000
_cell.angle_alpha   90.00
_cell.angle_beta   90.00
_cell.angle_gamma   90.00
#
_symmetry.space_group_name_H-M   'P 1'
#
loop_
_entity.id
_entity.type
_entity.pdbx_description
1 polymer ?
#
loop_
_entity_poly.entity_id
_entity_poly.type
_entity_poly.pdbx_seq_one_letter_code
_entity_poly.pdbx_strand_id
1 'polypeptide(L)'
;MASDGEDDAQSYESYYTDDGDDYTDEVDSNVDDDGESWDLEEEEVDDDDDDEAKKKKAAAAVNLTKIDRRYRNLSEEQVRARQDADTANVGELFAIPPGFAAVLLRHYKWSLVELQDRLFCDGDRAGAATGVALGGAPVSRNAHPLVCAICFDEHPAGEMRSAGCSHFYCVGCWRGYVHAAPVVPVPGPSVLRRRGA
;
A
#
# COMPACT_ATOMS: atom_id res chain seq x y z
N MET A 1 16.52 62.92 -7.08
CA MET A 1 16.54 62.68 -8.54
C MET A 1 17.97 62.35 -8.92
N ALA A 2 18.16 61.34 -9.77
CA ALA A 2 19.37 60.52 -9.96
C ALA A 2 19.52 59.39 -8.92
N SER A 3 19.37 58.14 -9.36
CA SER A 3 20.52 57.34 -9.80
C SER A 3 20.02 56.05 -10.46
N ASP A 4 20.39 55.91 -11.73
CA ASP A 4 20.37 54.67 -12.50
C ASP A 4 21.41 53.69 -11.94
N GLY A 5 21.14 52.39 -12.09
CA GLY A 5 22.05 51.30 -11.76
C GLY A 5 21.66 50.08 -12.56
N GLU A 6 22.36 49.91 -13.69
CA GLU A 6 22.20 48.89 -14.71
C GLU A 6 22.77 47.53 -14.28
N ASP A 7 22.13 46.48 -14.81
CA ASP A 7 22.67 45.23 -15.33
C ASP A 7 23.64 44.37 -14.50
N ASP A 8 23.19 43.16 -14.15
CA ASP A 8 24.07 42.00 -14.00
C ASP A 8 23.42 40.77 -14.65
N ALA A 9 24.03 40.33 -15.75
CA ALA A 9 23.71 39.13 -16.50
C ALA A 9 24.59 37.97 -16.01
N GLN A 10 23.96 36.86 -15.60
CA GLN A 10 24.62 35.57 -15.36
C GLN A 10 23.81 34.54 -16.17
N SER A 11 24.23 34.09 -17.35
CA SER A 11 25.38 33.23 -17.69
C SER A 11 25.31 31.83 -17.06
N TYR A 12 24.74 30.91 -17.86
CA TYR A 12 25.20 29.54 -18.13
C TYR A 12 25.34 28.56 -16.95
N GLU A 13 24.57 27.47 -16.96
CA GLU A 13 25.11 26.13 -17.24
C GLU A 13 23.99 25.08 -17.38
N SER A 14 23.95 24.46 -18.55
CA SER A 14 23.15 23.24 -18.81
C SER A 14 24.11 22.06 -18.84
N TYR A 15 24.03 21.17 -17.86
CA TYR A 15 24.65 19.86 -17.92
C TYR A 15 23.58 18.80 -18.17
N TYR A 16 23.55 18.33 -19.42
CA TYR A 16 23.02 17.02 -19.75
C TYR A 16 24.12 16.02 -19.42
N THR A 17 23.87 15.13 -18.46
CA THR A 17 24.64 13.91 -18.31
C THR A 17 23.70 12.74 -18.58
N ASP A 18 23.86 12.19 -19.78
CA ASP A 18 23.38 10.89 -20.23
C ASP A 18 24.38 9.87 -19.71
N ASP A 19 24.05 9.19 -18.62
CA ASP A 19 24.80 8.03 -18.13
C ASP A 19 23.81 6.86 -18.11
N GLY A 20 24.05 5.94 -19.03
CA GLY A 20 23.37 4.66 -19.07
C GLY A 20 23.96 3.72 -18.02
N ASP A 21 23.09 3.17 -17.19
CA ASP A 21 23.35 2.01 -16.36
C ASP A 21 22.47 0.83 -16.82
N ASP A 22 23.17 -0.05 -17.53
CA ASP A 22 22.88 -1.44 -17.84
C ASP A 22 22.57 -2.24 -16.56
N TYR A 23 21.28 -2.47 -16.26
CA TYR A 23 20.88 -3.45 -15.25
C TYR A 23 20.60 -4.79 -15.91
N THR A 24 21.66 -5.58 -15.95
CA THR A 24 21.66 -7.00 -16.32
C THR A 24 20.80 -7.82 -15.37
N ASP A 25 20.00 -8.69 -15.99
CA ASP A 25 19.19 -9.77 -15.46
C ASP A 25 20.02 -10.75 -14.61
N GLU A 26 19.71 -10.87 -13.32
CA GLU A 26 20.10 -12.03 -12.51
C GLU A 26 18.83 -12.72 -12.00
N VAL A 27 18.48 -13.76 -12.74
CA VAL A 27 17.50 -14.80 -12.42
C VAL A 27 17.89 -15.54 -11.13
N ASP A 28 17.07 -15.46 -10.09
CA ASP A 28 17.06 -16.46 -9.02
C ASP A 28 15.80 -17.32 -9.19
N SER A 29 15.92 -18.31 -10.06
CA SER A 29 14.94 -19.38 -10.22
C SER A 29 15.39 -20.58 -9.38
N ASN A 30 14.95 -20.64 -8.12
CA ASN A 30 15.02 -21.84 -7.27
C ASN A 30 13.90 -21.80 -6.20
N VAL A 31 12.73 -22.33 -6.55
CA VAL A 31 11.82 -22.94 -5.57
C VAL A 31 11.22 -24.19 -6.21
N ASP A 32 11.87 -25.33 -5.92
CA ASP A 32 11.23 -26.64 -5.91
C ASP A 32 10.15 -26.66 -4.81
N ASP A 33 8.88 -26.96 -5.15
CA ASP A 33 7.94 -27.73 -4.29
C ASP A 33 6.62 -28.00 -5.04
N ASP A 34 6.56 -29.20 -5.65
CA ASP A 34 5.44 -30.15 -5.61
C ASP A 34 3.98 -29.68 -5.37
N GLY A 35 3.39 -28.99 -6.35
CA GLY A 35 1.94 -28.81 -6.46
C GLY A 35 1.26 -29.81 -7.38
N GLU A 36 0.71 -30.90 -6.82
CA GLU A 36 -0.02 -31.97 -7.51
C GLU A 36 -1.08 -31.46 -8.50
N SER A 37 -0.93 -31.86 -9.77
CA SER A 37 -1.91 -31.68 -10.85
C SER A 37 -3.10 -32.60 -10.63
N TRP A 38 -4.30 -32.03 -10.47
CA TRP A 38 -5.54 -32.79 -10.49
C TRP A 38 -5.97 -33.00 -11.95
N ASP A 39 -5.37 -34.00 -12.59
CA ASP A 39 -5.86 -34.53 -13.86
C ASP A 39 -7.20 -35.24 -13.60
N LEU A 40 -8.28 -34.56 -13.95
CA LEU A 40 -9.61 -35.15 -14.03
C LEU A 40 -9.71 -35.83 -15.41
N GLU A 41 -9.33 -37.10 -15.46
CA GLU A 41 -9.65 -37.96 -16.59
C GLU A 41 -11.17 -38.17 -16.65
N GLU A 42 -11.82 -37.51 -17.60
CA GLU A 42 -13.22 -37.77 -17.98
C GLU A 42 -13.28 -39.14 -18.67
N GLU A 43 -13.56 -40.20 -17.90
CA GLU A 43 -13.99 -41.47 -18.49
C GLU A 43 -15.46 -41.36 -18.92
N GLU A 44 -15.67 -41.47 -20.23
CA GLU A 44 -16.99 -41.64 -20.85
C GLU A 44 -17.57 -43.00 -20.43
N VAL A 45 -18.65 -42.96 -19.64
CA VAL A 45 -19.40 -44.16 -19.24
C VAL A 45 -20.66 -44.24 -20.09
N ASP A 46 -20.69 -45.22 -20.99
CA ASP A 46 -21.86 -45.62 -21.77
C ASP A 46 -23.04 -45.97 -20.85
N ASP A 47 -24.17 -45.31 -21.10
CA ASP A 47 -25.48 -45.52 -20.47
C ASP A 47 -26.08 -46.85 -20.97
N ASP A 48 -26.18 -47.85 -20.08
CA ASP A 48 -27.18 -48.91 -20.21
C ASP A 48 -27.65 -49.36 -18.81
N ASP A 49 -28.91 -49.04 -18.53
CA ASP A 49 -29.87 -49.71 -17.64
C ASP A 49 -29.37 -50.30 -16.30
N ASP A 50 -29.56 -49.58 -15.19
CA ASP A 50 -30.22 -50.17 -14.00
C ASP A 50 -30.67 -49.11 -12.96
N ASP A 51 -31.95 -49.15 -12.61
CA ASP A 51 -32.73 -48.16 -11.84
C ASP A 51 -32.40 -48.10 -10.31
N GLU A 52 -31.24 -48.62 -9.88
CA GLU A 52 -30.79 -48.64 -8.48
C GLU A 52 -29.61 -47.67 -8.17
N ALA A 53 -29.09 -46.95 -9.18
CA ALA A 53 -27.92 -46.08 -9.03
C ALA A 53 -28.18 -44.71 -8.36
N LYS A 54 -29.45 -44.32 -8.15
CA LYS A 54 -29.80 -42.98 -7.59
C LYS A 54 -29.47 -42.80 -6.10
N LYS A 55 -29.13 -43.85 -5.35
CA LYS A 55 -28.72 -43.74 -3.93
C LYS A 55 -27.22 -43.62 -3.69
N LYS A 56 -26.36 -43.87 -4.69
CA LYS A 56 -24.90 -43.81 -4.51
C LYS A 56 -24.26 -42.48 -4.92
N LYS A 57 -24.93 -41.65 -5.73
CA LYS A 57 -24.44 -40.29 -6.09
C LYS A 57 -24.53 -39.24 -4.97
N ALA A 58 -25.23 -39.53 -3.87
CA ALA A 58 -25.26 -38.66 -2.69
C ALA A 58 -24.11 -38.91 -1.69
N ALA A 59 -23.38 -40.02 -1.84
CA ALA A 59 -22.30 -40.40 -0.92
C ALA A 59 -20.93 -39.79 -1.26
N ALA A 60 -20.80 -39.16 -2.43
CA ALA A 60 -19.59 -38.42 -2.85
C ALA A 60 -19.58 -36.95 -2.39
N ALA A 61 -20.61 -36.49 -1.65
CA ALA A 61 -20.58 -35.22 -0.96
C ALA A 61 -19.59 -35.31 0.21
N VAL A 62 -18.32 -34.96 -0.05
CA VAL A 62 -17.30 -34.78 0.98
C VAL A 62 -17.89 -33.95 2.11
N ASN A 63 -18.01 -34.57 3.29
CA ASN A 63 -18.59 -33.94 4.47
C ASN A 63 -17.57 -32.93 5.04
N LEU A 64 -17.51 -31.74 4.43
CA LEU A 64 -16.66 -30.60 4.83
C LEU A 64 -16.81 -30.21 6.32
N THR A 65 -17.85 -30.69 6.97
CA THR A 65 -18.14 -30.50 8.40
C THR A 65 -17.18 -31.22 9.34
N LYS A 66 -16.34 -32.16 8.85
CA LYS A 66 -15.36 -32.93 9.65
C LYS A 66 -13.89 -32.56 9.41
N ILE A 67 -13.59 -31.60 8.54
CA ILE A 67 -12.22 -31.11 8.37
C ILE A 67 -11.86 -30.28 9.60
N ASP A 68 -10.81 -30.67 10.34
CA ASP A 68 -10.23 -29.87 11.43
C ASP A 68 -9.73 -28.54 10.85
N ARG A 69 -10.57 -27.50 10.92
CA ARG A 69 -10.28 -26.18 10.35
C ARG A 69 -9.31 -25.44 11.27
N ARG A 70 -8.03 -25.82 11.20
CA ARG A 70 -6.90 -25.07 11.81
C ARG A 70 -6.62 -23.73 11.13
N TYR A 71 -7.51 -23.25 10.27
CA TYR A 71 -7.48 -21.94 9.63
C TYR A 71 -8.82 -21.21 9.81
N ARG A 72 -8.80 -19.88 9.71
CA ARG A 72 -10.01 -19.02 9.70
C ARG A 72 -9.87 -18.07 8.53
N ASN A 73 -10.92 -18.01 7.73
CA ASN A 73 -11.05 -16.99 6.71
C ASN A 73 -11.39 -15.68 7.39
N LEU A 74 -10.68 -14.62 7.03
CA LEU A 74 -11.01 -13.27 7.43
C LEU A 74 -11.63 -12.56 6.23
N SER A 75 -12.68 -11.78 6.48
CA SER A 75 -13.18 -10.84 5.46
C SER A 75 -12.20 -9.69 5.28
N GLU A 76 -12.31 -8.97 4.17
CA GLU A 76 -11.49 -7.79 3.92
C GLU A 76 -11.66 -6.76 5.05
N GLU A 77 -12.88 -6.55 5.55
CA GLU A 77 -13.17 -5.64 6.66
C GLU A 77 -12.49 -6.09 7.96
N GLN A 78 -12.40 -7.40 8.21
CA GLN A 78 -11.71 -7.93 9.38
C GLN A 78 -10.19 -7.71 9.29
N VAL A 79 -9.61 -7.84 8.10
CA VAL A 79 -8.19 -7.54 7.87
C VAL A 79 -7.94 -6.04 8.01
N ARG A 80 -8.79 -5.20 7.41
CA ARG A 80 -8.71 -3.73 7.52
C ARG A 80 -8.83 -3.26 8.96
N ALA A 81 -9.81 -3.76 9.72
CA ALA A 81 -9.99 -3.40 11.12
C ALA A 81 -8.75 -3.74 11.98
N ARG A 82 -8.05 -4.85 11.68
CA ARG A 82 -6.80 -5.19 12.35
C ARG A 82 -5.66 -4.25 11.96
N GLN A 83 -5.52 -3.95 10.67
CA GLN A 83 -4.54 -2.97 10.19
C GLN A 83 -4.78 -1.60 10.83
N ASP A 84 -6.02 -1.14 10.86
CA ASP A 84 -6.41 0.14 11.44
C ASP A 84 -6.06 0.18 12.94
N ALA A 85 -6.35 -0.89 13.69
CA ALA A 85 -5.97 -0.99 15.10
C ALA A 85 -4.44 -0.93 15.32
N ASP A 86 -3.67 -1.67 14.51
CA ASP A 86 -2.20 -1.66 14.60
C ASP A 86 -1.64 -0.27 14.24
N THR A 87 -2.18 0.40 13.21
CA THR A 87 -1.78 1.76 12.82
C THR A 87 -2.16 2.81 13.86
N ALA A 88 -3.31 2.69 14.49
CA ALA A 88 -3.74 3.58 15.56
C ALA A 88 -2.83 3.45 16.78
N ASN A 89 -2.49 2.22 17.19
CA ASN A 89 -1.57 1.96 18.30
C ASN A 89 -0.18 2.58 18.06
N VAL A 90 0.39 2.41 16.87
CA VAL A 90 1.66 3.07 16.49
C VAL A 90 1.50 4.60 16.45
N GLY A 91 0.40 5.10 15.89
CA GLY A 91 0.10 6.53 15.82
C GLY A 91 0.03 7.19 17.20
N GLU A 92 -0.61 6.52 18.17
CA GLU A 92 -0.68 6.96 19.56
C GLU A 92 0.67 6.92 20.26
N LEU A 93 1.43 5.82 20.10
CA LEU A 93 2.71 5.63 20.79
C LEU A 93 3.77 6.65 20.36
N PHE A 94 3.81 7.00 19.08
CA PHE A 94 4.82 7.90 18.52
C PHE A 94 4.29 9.30 18.19
N ALA A 95 3.02 9.58 18.50
CA ALA A 95 2.35 10.85 18.20
C ALA A 95 2.41 11.24 16.70
N ILE A 96 2.21 10.25 15.82
CA ILE A 96 2.23 10.44 14.36
C ILE A 96 0.85 10.18 13.74
N PRO A 97 0.54 10.82 12.58
CA PRO A 97 -0.68 10.54 11.85
C PRO A 97 -0.85 9.04 11.48
N PRO A 98 -2.08 8.49 11.49
CA PRO A 98 -2.31 7.07 11.17
C PRO A 98 -1.81 6.65 9.78
N GLY A 99 -1.90 7.54 8.78
CA GLY A 99 -1.35 7.29 7.44
C GLY A 99 0.17 7.12 7.44
N PHE A 100 0.88 7.89 8.29
CA PHE A 100 2.32 7.80 8.47
C PHE A 100 2.70 6.51 9.21
N ALA A 101 1.95 6.16 10.27
CA ALA A 101 2.09 4.88 10.95
C ALA A 101 1.91 3.69 9.99
N ALA A 102 0.93 3.76 9.08
CA ALA A 102 0.71 2.73 8.06
C ALA A 102 1.90 2.58 7.08
N VAL A 103 2.48 3.69 6.62
CA VAL A 103 3.67 3.66 5.74
C VAL A 103 4.87 3.05 6.48
N LEU A 104 5.10 3.45 7.73
CA LEU A 104 6.17 2.89 8.56
C LEU A 104 5.96 1.39 8.78
N LEU A 105 4.77 0.97 9.20
CA LEU A 105 4.47 -0.45 9.39
C LEU A 105 4.72 -1.25 8.11
N ARG A 106 4.36 -0.73 6.93
CA ARG A 106 4.65 -1.39 5.65
C ARG A 106 6.15 -1.53 5.38
N HIS A 107 6.92 -0.46 5.61
CA HIS A 107 8.37 -0.48 5.44
C HIS A 107 9.05 -1.52 6.33
N TYR A 108 8.59 -1.65 7.58
CA TYR A 108 9.06 -2.66 8.53
C TYR A 108 8.27 -3.99 8.46
N LYS A 109 7.65 -4.29 7.32
CA LYS A 109 6.97 -5.57 7.04
C LYS A 109 5.94 -5.98 8.11
N TRP A 110 5.29 -5.00 8.73
CA TRP A 110 4.35 -5.15 9.85
C TRP A 110 4.95 -5.75 11.13
N SER A 111 6.28 -5.72 11.28
CA SER A 111 6.96 -6.06 12.52
C SER A 111 6.94 -4.88 13.48
N LEU A 112 6.01 -4.91 14.45
CA LEU A 112 5.90 -3.87 15.47
C LEU A 112 7.19 -3.75 16.30
N VAL A 113 7.86 -4.87 16.57
CA VAL A 113 9.11 -4.91 17.36
C VAL A 113 10.22 -4.18 16.63
N GLU A 114 10.46 -4.52 15.35
CA GLU A 114 11.51 -3.86 14.56
C GLU A 114 11.22 -2.37 14.36
N LEU A 115 9.95 -2.02 14.12
CA LEU A 115 9.53 -0.63 14.01
C LEU A 115 9.82 0.15 15.29
N GLN A 116 9.43 -0.40 16.44
CA GLN A 116 9.62 0.23 17.74
C GLN A 116 11.11 0.40 18.04
N ASP A 117 11.90 -0.66 17.92
CA ASP A 117 13.35 -0.61 18.15
C ASP A 117 14.01 0.48 17.29
N ARG A 118 13.63 0.58 16.01
CA ARG A 118 14.18 1.59 15.10
C ARG A 118 13.75 3.01 15.43
N LEU A 119 12.47 3.23 15.74
CA LEU A 119 11.96 4.55 16.12
C LEU A 119 12.52 5.02 17.47
N PHE A 120 12.74 4.12 18.43
CA PHE A 120 13.35 4.47 19.71
C PHE A 120 14.86 4.73 19.61
N CYS A 121 15.58 4.07 18.70
CA CYS A 121 17.00 4.32 18.49
C CYS A 121 17.28 5.59 17.67
N ASP A 122 16.59 5.78 16.54
CA ASP A 122 16.83 6.88 15.59
C ASP A 122 15.55 7.18 14.80
N GLY A 123 14.60 7.85 15.46
CA GLY A 123 13.29 8.17 14.90
C GLY A 123 13.36 8.94 13.59
N ASP A 124 14.23 9.95 13.51
CA ASP A 124 14.37 10.80 12.32
C ASP A 124 14.83 9.97 11.10
N ARG A 125 15.82 9.08 11.28
CA ARG A 125 16.28 8.20 10.21
C ARG A 125 15.22 7.18 9.80
N ALA A 126 14.47 6.63 10.75
CA ALA A 126 13.38 5.70 10.48
C ALA A 126 12.26 6.38 9.66
N GLY A 127 11.92 7.62 9.99
CA GLY A 127 10.99 8.45 9.21
C GLY A 127 11.51 8.76 7.81
N ALA A 128 12.75 9.26 7.72
CA ALA A 128 13.39 9.63 6.47
C ALA A 128 13.49 8.46 5.47
N ALA A 129 13.79 7.24 5.95
CA ALA A 129 13.81 6.04 5.12
C ALA A 129 12.47 5.74 4.43
N THR A 130 11.37 6.27 4.97
CA THR A 130 10.03 6.12 4.41
C THR A 130 9.47 7.36 3.72
N GLY A 131 10.24 8.45 3.67
CA GLY A 131 9.76 9.76 3.20
C GLY A 131 8.75 10.43 4.14
N VAL A 132 8.59 9.91 5.37
CA VAL A 132 7.64 10.40 6.36
C VAL A 132 8.34 11.34 7.33
N ALA A 133 7.89 12.59 7.39
CA ALA A 133 8.32 13.53 8.42
C ALA A 133 7.51 13.30 9.70
N LEU A 134 8.09 12.66 10.72
CA LEU A 134 7.39 12.30 11.96
C LEU A 134 6.78 13.51 12.70
N GLY A 135 7.37 14.70 12.56
CA GLY A 135 6.83 15.95 13.13
C GLY A 135 5.92 16.76 12.21
N GLY A 136 5.71 16.32 10.96
CA GLY A 136 4.99 17.09 9.94
C GLY A 136 3.48 16.82 9.95
N ALA A 137 2.68 17.88 9.75
CA ALA A 137 1.29 17.68 9.37
C ALA A 137 1.23 17.12 7.94
N PRO A 138 0.55 15.99 7.69
CA PRO A 138 0.54 15.35 6.37
C PRO A 138 -0.20 16.21 5.35
N VAL A 139 -1.15 17.03 5.82
CA VAL A 139 -2.01 17.84 4.97
C VAL A 139 -2.23 19.21 5.60
N SER A 140 -1.98 20.27 4.83
CA SER A 140 -2.32 21.64 5.21
C SER A 140 -3.42 22.21 4.30
N ARG A 141 -4.07 23.28 4.75
CA ARG A 141 -5.12 24.01 4.00
C ARG A 141 -4.62 25.40 3.63
N ASN A 142 -5.07 25.94 2.51
CA ASN A 142 -4.75 27.30 2.12
C ASN A 142 -5.39 28.32 3.07
N ALA A 143 -4.64 29.34 3.48
CA ALA A 143 -5.11 30.39 4.39
C ALA A 143 -5.89 31.52 3.68
N HIS A 144 -5.68 31.68 2.37
CA HIS A 144 -6.27 32.73 1.54
C HIS A 144 -6.79 32.14 0.23
N PRO A 145 -7.62 32.88 -0.52
CA PRO A 145 -7.99 32.47 -1.89
C PRO A 145 -6.75 32.24 -2.75
N LEU A 146 -6.74 31.15 -3.49
CA LEU A 146 -5.65 30.76 -4.39
C LEU A 146 -6.23 30.15 -5.67
N VAL A 147 -5.47 30.24 -6.76
CA VAL A 147 -5.81 29.59 -8.03
C VAL A 147 -5.20 28.20 -8.07
N CYS A 148 -5.98 27.18 -8.42
CA CYS A 148 -5.49 25.82 -8.58
C CYS A 148 -4.63 25.71 -9.84
N ALA A 149 -3.36 25.30 -9.72
CA ALA A 149 -2.45 25.20 -10.86
C ALA A 149 -2.73 24.01 -11.83
N ILE A 150 -3.79 23.22 -11.57
CA ILE A 150 -4.21 22.09 -12.43
C ILE A 150 -5.47 22.45 -13.24
N CYS A 151 -6.53 22.92 -12.59
CA CYS A 151 -7.78 23.30 -13.27
C CYS A 151 -7.89 24.80 -13.60
N PHE A 152 -7.00 25.63 -13.05
CA PHE A 152 -6.98 27.10 -13.20
C PHE A 152 -8.19 27.85 -12.60
N ASP A 153 -9.02 27.17 -11.81
CA ASP A 153 -10.12 27.81 -11.06
C ASP A 153 -9.62 28.45 -9.76
N GLU A 154 -10.27 29.54 -9.35
CA GLU A 154 -10.05 30.18 -8.05
C GLU A 154 -10.85 29.48 -6.95
N HIS A 155 -10.20 29.22 -5.81
CA HIS A 155 -10.81 28.60 -4.64
C HIS A 155 -10.60 29.46 -3.39
N PRO A 156 -11.62 29.62 -2.52
CA PRO A 156 -11.50 30.37 -1.29
C PRO A 156 -10.57 29.69 -0.26
N ALA A 157 -10.28 30.41 0.82
CA ALA A 157 -9.53 29.88 1.95
C ALA A 157 -10.15 28.58 2.49
N GLY A 158 -9.32 27.56 2.72
CA GLY A 158 -9.75 26.27 3.25
C GLY A 158 -10.23 25.25 2.21
N GLU A 159 -10.34 25.60 0.93
CA GLU A 159 -10.81 24.69 -0.14
C GLU A 159 -9.70 23.99 -0.94
N MET A 160 -8.44 24.34 -0.68
CA MET A 160 -7.29 23.67 -1.27
C MET A 160 -6.50 22.89 -0.22
N ARG A 161 -5.74 21.90 -0.65
CA ARG A 161 -4.89 21.06 0.21
C ARG A 161 -3.46 21.06 -0.32
N SER A 162 -2.51 20.94 0.59
CA SER A 162 -1.12 20.60 0.29
C SER A 162 -0.73 19.32 1.02
N ALA A 163 0.14 18.51 0.41
CA ALA A 163 0.70 17.28 0.99
C ALA A 163 2.05 17.53 1.70
N GLY A 164 2.11 18.54 2.56
CA GLY A 164 3.31 18.86 3.38
C GLY A 164 4.34 19.80 2.76
N CYS A 165 4.16 20.21 1.50
CA CYS A 165 4.96 21.26 0.85
C CYS A 165 4.18 22.59 0.74
N SER A 166 4.70 23.59 0.03
CA SER A 166 4.00 24.87 -0.20
C SER A 166 3.00 24.84 -1.37
N HIS A 167 2.83 23.71 -2.05
CA HIS A 167 1.97 23.60 -3.23
C HIS A 167 0.53 23.21 -2.86
N PHE A 168 -0.44 24.04 -3.27
CA PHE A 168 -1.86 23.82 -3.02
C PHE A 168 -2.60 23.46 -4.30
N TYR A 169 -3.48 22.46 -4.22
CA TYR A 169 -4.43 22.10 -5.28
C TYR A 169 -5.84 21.95 -4.70
N CYS A 170 -6.87 22.16 -5.51
CA CYS A 170 -8.25 22.01 -5.07
C CYS A 170 -8.60 20.54 -4.78
N VAL A 171 -9.62 20.31 -3.95
CA VAL A 171 -10.07 18.95 -3.58
C VAL A 171 -10.47 18.12 -4.81
N GLY A 172 -11.03 18.76 -5.84
CA GLY A 172 -11.38 18.10 -7.11
C GLY A 172 -10.17 17.51 -7.83
N CYS A 173 -9.11 18.31 -8.00
CA CYS A 173 -7.87 17.87 -8.62
C CYS A 173 -7.13 16.82 -7.79
N TRP A 174 -7.10 16.97 -6.45
CA TRP A 174 -6.56 15.92 -5.57
C TRP A 174 -7.30 14.60 -5.73
N ARG A 175 -8.63 14.64 -5.75
CA ARG A 175 -9.47 13.45 -5.96
C ARG A 175 -9.13 12.80 -7.31
N GLY A 176 -9.06 13.58 -8.39
CA GLY A 176 -8.68 13.08 -9.71
C GLY A 176 -7.30 12.43 -9.73
N TYR A 177 -6.30 13.09 -9.12
CA TYR A 177 -4.94 12.57 -9.02
C TYR A 177 -4.86 11.25 -8.25
N VAL A 178 -5.49 11.18 -7.07
CA VAL A 178 -5.48 9.96 -6.24
C VAL A 178 -6.23 8.81 -6.91
N HIS A 179 -7.33 9.06 -7.63
CA HIS A 179 -8.05 8.02 -8.36
C HIS A 179 -7.29 7.49 -9.59
N ALA A 180 -6.47 8.33 -10.23
CA ALA A 180 -5.66 7.93 -11.37
C ALA A 180 -4.36 7.22 -10.95
N ALA A 181 -3.95 7.36 -9.69
CA ALA A 181 -2.76 6.69 -9.19
C ALA A 181 -2.97 5.16 -9.19
N PRO A 182 -2.01 4.38 -9.71
CA PRO A 182 -2.12 2.92 -9.67
C PRO A 182 -2.17 2.45 -8.21
N VAL A 183 -3.18 1.65 -7.89
CA VAL A 183 -3.24 0.96 -6.61
C VAL A 183 -2.16 -0.12 -6.64
N VAL A 184 -1.00 0.16 -6.06
CA VAL A 184 0.05 -0.86 -5.90
C VAL A 184 -0.44 -1.89 -4.87
N PRO A 185 -0.64 -3.16 -5.24
CA PRO A 185 -1.00 -4.20 -4.29
C PRO A 185 0.15 -4.36 -3.27
N VAL A 186 -0.13 -4.04 -2.01
CA VAL A 186 0.85 -4.11 -0.93
C VAL A 186 0.65 -5.38 -0.11
N PRO A 187 1.72 -6.11 0.26
CA PRO A 187 1.63 -7.20 1.22
C PRO A 187 1.02 -6.68 2.54
N GLY A 188 -0.09 -7.28 2.95
CA GLY A 188 -0.69 -7.03 4.26
C GLY A 188 0.13 -7.67 5.38
N PRO A 189 -0.21 -7.39 6.66
CA PRO A 189 0.42 -8.07 7.79
C PRO A 189 0.29 -9.58 7.63
N SER A 190 1.39 -10.31 7.77
CA SER A 190 1.41 -11.76 7.60
C SER A 190 0.43 -12.43 8.56
N VAL A 191 -0.59 -13.08 8.03
CA VAL A 191 -1.63 -13.77 8.81
C VAL A 191 -1.15 -15.17 9.21
N LEU A 192 0.03 -15.28 9.82
CA LEU A 192 0.49 -16.56 10.37
C LEU A 192 -0.19 -16.81 11.72
N ARG A 193 -1.12 -17.77 11.71
CA ARG A 193 -1.85 -18.27 12.89
C ARG A 193 -0.89 -18.87 13.91
N ARG A 194 -1.07 -18.51 15.18
CA ARG A 194 -0.52 -19.31 16.30
C ARG A 194 -1.19 -20.68 16.33
N ARG A 195 -0.34 -21.71 16.41
CA ARG A 195 -0.68 -23.10 16.72
C ARG A 195 -1.46 -23.18 18.03
N GLY A 196 -2.60 -23.85 18.02
CA GLY A 196 -3.26 -24.30 19.25
C GLY A 196 -2.37 -25.32 19.96
N ALA A 197 -2.32 -25.20 21.29
CA ALA A 197 -2.07 -26.32 22.18
C ALA A 197 -3.43 -26.96 22.53
#